data_AF-W2RQS8-F1
#
_entry.id   AF-W2RQS8-F1
#
_cell.length_a   1.000
_cell.length_b   1.000
_cell.length_c   1.000
_cell.angle_alpha   90.00
_cell.angle_beta   90.00
_cell.angle_gamma   90.00
#
_symmetry.space_group_name_H-M   'P 1'
#
loop_
_entity.id
_entity.type
_entity.pdbx_description
1 polymer ?
#
loop_
_entity_poly.entity_id
_entity_poly.type
_entity_poly.pdbx_seq_one_letter_code
_entity_poly.pdbx_strand_id
1 'polypeptide(L)'
;MSGDDSPATEPGSEVEDSSPSSTPAQSKKRTTKPSKARLTSAQKNTNHRDAENKRRDGIRAQFDALSNIVPGTQGQAKSEQHMLTRTAEHLEDKLKEIREMIEEMDRKGIPVEDSWRAMVTEDDFGGANYQTPAMAEYEAKKQRADARKGNGAQRTGKDGDDDDDDDRD
;
A
#
# COMPACT_ATOMS: atom_id res chain seq x y z
N MET A 1 50.34 -16.65 39.10
CA MET A 1 49.42 -15.60 38.61
C MET A 1 48.27 -16.33 37.96
N SER A 2 47.12 -16.32 38.64
CA SER A 2 45.91 -17.09 38.32
C SER A 2 44.89 -16.22 37.60
N GLY A 3 44.09 -16.86 36.73
CA GLY A 3 42.75 -16.44 36.29
C GLY A 3 42.74 -15.49 35.09
N ASP A 4 42.28 -15.92 33.91
CA ASP A 4 40.85 -15.90 33.45
C ASP A 4 40.47 -14.47 32.99
N ASP A 5 40.11 -14.21 31.74
CA ASP A 5 38.73 -14.34 31.27
C ASP A 5 38.65 -14.13 29.73
N SER A 6 38.05 -15.10 29.06
CA SER A 6 37.21 -14.93 27.88
C SER A 6 35.96 -15.76 28.19
N PRO A 7 34.74 -15.51 27.66
CA PRO A 7 34.40 -14.73 26.46
C PRO A 7 33.10 -13.89 26.61
N ALA A 8 32.67 -13.27 25.51
CA ALA A 8 31.30 -13.44 24.95
C ALA A 8 30.44 -12.17 24.72
N THR A 9 29.78 -12.25 23.57
CA THR A 9 28.40 -11.83 23.28
C THR A 9 28.18 -10.37 22.86
N GLU A 10 28.21 -10.15 21.55
CA GLU A 10 27.25 -9.26 20.90
C GLU A 10 25.83 -9.83 21.04
N PRO A 11 24.84 -9.01 21.44
CA PRO A 11 23.45 -9.29 21.14
C PRO A 11 22.92 -8.34 20.08
N GLY A 12 22.44 -8.92 18.98
CA GLY A 12 21.67 -8.28 17.94
C GLY A 12 20.41 -7.61 18.50
N SER A 13 20.06 -6.47 17.90
CA SER A 13 18.86 -5.71 18.24
C SER A 13 17.71 -6.17 17.35
N GLU A 14 16.98 -7.17 17.84
CA GLU A 14 15.64 -7.51 17.34
C GLU A 14 14.67 -6.42 17.79
N VAL A 15 14.03 -5.75 16.82
CA VAL A 15 13.01 -4.73 17.03
C VAL A 15 11.64 -5.36 16.94
N GLU A 16 11.16 -5.87 18.07
CA GLU A 16 9.77 -6.29 18.26
C GLU A 16 8.86 -5.05 18.39
N ASP A 17 7.92 -4.93 17.46
CA ASP A 17 6.81 -3.99 17.47
C ASP A 17 5.80 -4.40 18.55
N SER A 18 5.40 -3.45 19.41
CA SER A 18 4.33 -3.70 20.37
C SER A 18 3.54 -2.41 20.62
N SER A 19 2.33 -2.42 20.05
CA SER A 19 1.26 -1.44 20.24
C SER A 19 0.88 -1.26 21.72
N PRO A 20 0.60 -0.02 22.21
CA PRO A 20 0.22 0.19 23.61
C PRO A 20 -1.30 0.05 23.82
N SER A 21 -1.70 -0.98 24.58
CA SER A 21 -3.04 -1.08 25.19
C SER A 21 -3.06 -0.40 26.57
N SER A 22 -4.15 0.29 26.84
CA SER A 22 -4.40 1.23 27.94
C SER A 22 -4.80 0.58 29.27
N THR A 23 -4.16 0.95 30.38
CA THR A 23 -4.78 1.09 31.73
C THR A 23 -4.00 2.09 32.62
N PRO A 24 -4.65 2.85 33.53
CA PRO A 24 -3.99 3.83 34.38
C PRO A 24 -3.75 3.35 35.83
N ALA A 25 -2.80 4.03 36.49
CA ALA A 25 -2.49 4.06 37.92
C ALA A 25 -1.49 3.01 38.48
N GLN A 26 -0.25 3.44 38.71
CA GLN A 26 0.28 3.69 40.07
C GLN A 26 1.70 4.27 40.03
N SER A 27 1.90 5.30 40.83
CA SER A 27 3.09 6.16 40.91
C SER A 27 4.25 5.46 41.62
N LYS A 28 5.32 5.10 40.90
CA LYS A 28 6.63 4.80 41.51
C LYS A 28 7.77 5.41 40.67
N LYS A 29 8.47 6.37 41.29
CA LYS A 29 9.80 6.92 40.98
C LYS A 29 10.22 6.94 39.50
N ARG A 30 10.04 8.12 38.88
CA ARG A 30 10.62 8.45 37.57
C ARG A 30 12.15 8.52 37.69
N THR A 31 12.82 7.41 37.42
CA THR A 31 14.18 7.47 36.90
C THR A 31 14.08 8.21 35.56
N THR A 32 14.68 9.39 35.49
CA THR A 32 14.76 10.21 34.28
C THR A 32 15.62 9.49 33.25
N LYS A 33 15.05 8.50 32.57
CA LYS A 33 15.50 8.15 31.22
C LYS A 33 15.46 9.46 30.44
N PRO A 34 16.53 9.86 29.72
CA PRO A 34 16.52 11.10 28.97
C PRO A 34 15.31 11.05 28.05
N SER A 35 14.29 11.84 28.36
CA SER A 35 13.13 11.99 27.48
C SER A 35 13.71 12.43 26.16
N LYS A 36 13.56 11.63 25.10
CA LYS A 36 13.98 12.00 23.74
C LYS A 36 13.59 13.46 23.54
N ALA A 37 14.60 14.33 23.44
CA ALA A 37 14.37 15.76 23.34
C ALA A 37 13.43 15.99 22.17
N ARG A 38 12.40 16.82 22.35
CA ARG A 38 11.51 17.19 21.25
C ARG A 38 12.39 17.83 20.17
N LEU A 39 12.45 17.20 18.99
CA LEU A 39 13.27 17.65 17.86
C LEU A 39 13.04 19.15 17.62
N THR A 40 14.12 19.93 17.57
CA THR A 40 14.05 21.37 17.26
C THR A 40 13.50 21.56 15.84
N SER A 41 12.99 22.74 15.51
CA SER A 41 12.51 23.06 14.15
C SER A 41 13.60 22.81 13.09
N ALA A 42 14.84 23.20 13.39
CA ALA A 42 16.00 22.93 12.56
C ALA A 42 16.25 21.42 12.38
N GLN A 43 16.22 20.65 13.48
CA GLN A 43 16.45 19.21 13.44
C GLN A 43 15.32 18.45 12.73
N LYS A 44 14.08 18.96 12.78
CA LYS A 44 12.97 18.40 11.99
C LYS A 44 13.18 18.62 10.50
N ASN A 45 13.64 19.81 10.10
CA ASN A 45 13.92 20.11 8.70
C ASN A 45 15.05 19.22 8.15
N THR A 46 16.14 19.04 8.89
CA THR A 46 17.22 18.13 8.48
C THR A 46 16.71 16.69 8.35
N ASN A 47 16.04 16.16 9.38
CA ASN A 47 15.48 14.81 9.32
C ASN A 47 14.49 14.62 8.18
N HIS A 48 13.67 15.62 7.86
CA HIS A 48 12.74 15.55 6.73
C HIS A 48 13.48 15.42 5.40
N ARG A 49 14.53 16.23 5.18
CA ARG A 49 15.36 16.15 3.97
C ARG A 49 16.10 14.83 3.88
N ASP A 50 16.66 14.35 4.99
CA ASP A 50 17.42 13.10 5.04
C ASP A 50 16.53 11.88 4.80
N ALA A 51 15.36 11.84 5.44
CA ALA A 51 14.38 10.78 5.23
C ALA A 51 13.87 10.75 3.78
N GLU A 52 13.65 11.91 3.17
CA GLU A 52 13.21 11.99 1.78
C GLU A 52 14.32 11.58 0.80
N ASN A 53 15.58 11.99 1.04
CA ASN A 53 16.72 11.54 0.24
C ASN A 53 16.86 10.02 0.33
N LYS A 54 16.82 9.45 1.54
CA LYS A 54 16.87 8.00 1.75
C LYS A 54 15.73 7.29 1.03
N ARG A 55 14.51 7.84 1.06
CA ARG A 55 13.36 7.29 0.32
C ARG A 55 13.63 7.27 -1.18
N ARG A 56 14.13 8.37 -1.74
CA ARG A 56 14.44 8.47 -3.17
C ARG A 56 15.56 7.53 -3.60
N ASP A 57 16.60 7.40 -2.78
CA ASP A 57 17.73 6.51 -3.08
C ASP A 57 17.29 5.03 -3.02
N GLY A 58 16.42 4.68 -2.09
CA GLY A 58 15.80 3.35 -2.03
C GLY A 58 14.99 3.02 -3.29
N ILE A 59 14.18 3.98 -3.77
CA ILE A 59 13.40 3.80 -5.01
C ILE A 59 14.35 3.61 -6.21
N ARG A 60 15.40 4.43 -6.35
CA ARG A 60 16.37 4.30 -7.45
C ARG A 60 17.08 2.96 -7.45
N ALA A 61 17.50 2.49 -6.28
CA ALA A 61 18.14 1.18 -6.15
C ALA A 61 17.22 0.04 -6.63
N GLN A 62 15.90 0.16 -6.40
CA GLN A 62 14.93 -0.81 -6.91
C GLN A 62 14.79 -0.75 -8.44
N PHE A 63 14.81 0.44 -9.05
CA PHE A 63 14.83 0.58 -10.50
C PHE A 63 16.12 0.05 -11.13
N ASP A 64 17.27 0.26 -10.49
CA ASP A 64 18.53 -0.34 -10.92
C ASP A 64 18.46 -1.87 -10.87
N ALA A 65 17.87 -2.44 -9.81
CA ALA A 65 17.65 -3.88 -9.71
C ALA A 65 16.73 -4.42 -10.82
N LEU A 66 15.62 -3.72 -11.11
CA LEU A 66 14.73 -4.08 -12.23
C LEU A 66 15.45 -4.08 -13.57
N SER A 67 16.37 -3.12 -13.80
CA SER A 67 17.12 -3.02 -15.04
C SER A 67 18.02 -4.23 -15.35
N ASN A 68 18.36 -5.00 -14.33
CA ASN A 68 19.15 -6.23 -14.47
C ASN A 68 18.29 -7.47 -14.77
N ILE A 69 17.01 -7.44 -14.40
CA ILE A 69 16.09 -8.57 -14.56
C ILE A 69 15.35 -8.47 -15.90
N VAL A 70 14.95 -7.26 -16.28
CA VAL A 70 14.11 -7.03 -17.45
C VAL A 70 14.98 -6.92 -18.72
N PRO A 71 14.82 -7.84 -19.70
CA PRO A 71 15.66 -7.85 -20.90
C PRO A 71 15.55 -6.55 -21.71
N GLY A 72 16.71 -6.01 -22.10
CA GLY A 72 16.80 -4.81 -22.93
C GLY A 72 16.73 -3.47 -22.17
N THR A 73 16.70 -3.50 -20.82
CA THR A 73 16.59 -2.28 -20.00
C THR A 73 17.88 -1.89 -19.25
N GLN A 74 18.98 -2.60 -19.48
CA GLN A 74 20.24 -2.33 -18.80
C GLN A 74 20.72 -0.89 -19.04
N GLY A 75 20.98 -0.16 -17.94
CA GLY A 75 21.39 1.25 -17.99
C GLY A 75 20.26 2.25 -18.27
N GLN A 76 19.01 1.81 -18.42
CA GLN A 76 17.83 2.66 -18.61
C GLN A 76 17.05 2.94 -17.31
N ALA A 77 17.61 2.61 -16.14
CA ALA A 77 16.97 2.80 -14.83
C ALA A 77 16.55 4.26 -14.52
N LYS A 78 17.07 5.25 -15.27
CA LYS A 78 16.69 6.67 -15.16
C LYS A 78 15.35 7.00 -15.82
N SER A 79 14.86 6.16 -16.73
CA SER A 79 13.58 6.36 -17.42
C SER A 79 12.51 5.54 -16.73
N GLU A 80 11.94 6.09 -15.64
CA GLU A 80 10.95 5.40 -14.79
C GLU A 80 9.78 4.82 -15.59
N GLN A 81 9.19 5.64 -16.49
CA GLN A 81 8.06 5.20 -17.32
C GLN A 81 8.45 4.05 -18.25
N HIS A 82 9.59 4.16 -18.95
CA HIS A 82 10.05 3.11 -19.86
C HIS A 82 10.34 1.81 -19.12
N MET A 83 10.99 1.89 -17.95
CA MET A 83 11.24 0.74 -17.07
C MET A 83 9.95 0.02 -16.69
N LEU A 84 8.95 0.76 -16.21
CA LEU A 84 7.67 0.17 -15.79
C LEU A 84 6.92 -0.47 -16.96
N THR A 85 6.85 0.21 -18.11
CA THR A 85 6.21 -0.34 -19.32
C THR A 85 6.90 -1.63 -19.76
N ARG A 86 8.23 -1.61 -19.87
CA ARG A 86 8.99 -2.79 -20.32
C ARG A 86 8.93 -3.94 -19.33
N THR A 87 8.82 -3.63 -18.03
CA THR A 87 8.60 -4.64 -16.99
C THR A 87 7.23 -5.29 -17.13
N ALA A 88 6.18 -4.50 -17.37
CA ALA A 88 4.83 -5.04 -17.57
C ALA A 88 4.78 -5.99 -18.79
N GLU A 89 5.32 -5.55 -19.93
CA GLU A 89 5.44 -6.40 -21.13
C GLU A 89 6.20 -7.72 -20.83
N HIS A 90 7.29 -7.64 -20.07
CA HIS A 90 8.07 -8.84 -19.74
C HIS A 90 7.27 -9.82 -18.85
N LEU A 91 6.45 -9.31 -17.93
CA LEU A 91 5.58 -10.15 -17.10
C LEU A 91 4.49 -10.83 -17.94
N GLU A 92 3.88 -10.11 -18.89
CA GLU A 92 2.91 -10.67 -19.84
C GLU A 92 3.53 -11.82 -20.66
N ASP A 93 4.73 -11.59 -21.20
CA ASP A 93 5.48 -12.62 -21.94
C ASP A 93 5.73 -13.87 -21.07
N LYS A 94 6.11 -13.68 -19.80
CA LYS A 94 6.38 -14.78 -18.87
C LYS A 94 5.13 -15.57 -18.52
N LEU A 95 3.99 -14.91 -18.30
CA LEU A 95 2.72 -15.59 -18.05
C LEU A 95 2.28 -16.42 -19.27
N LYS A 96 2.47 -15.88 -20.48
CA LYS A 96 2.21 -16.62 -21.72
C LYS A 96 3.10 -17.86 -21.85
N GLU A 97 4.40 -17.73 -21.58
CA GLU A 97 5.35 -18.84 -21.59
C GLU A 97 4.93 -19.94 -20.60
N ILE A 98 4.51 -19.56 -19.39
CA ILE A 98 4.01 -20.52 -18.39
C ILE A 98 2.76 -21.24 -18.92
N ARG A 99 1.81 -20.53 -19.54
CA ARG A 99 0.61 -21.15 -20.14
C ARG A 99 0.98 -22.19 -21.19
N GLU A 100 1.86 -21.84 -22.12
CA GLU A 100 2.33 -22.74 -23.18
C GLU A 100 3.01 -23.98 -22.59
N MET A 101 3.83 -23.81 -21.54
CA MET A 101 4.46 -24.93 -20.84
C MET A 101 3.43 -25.85 -20.17
N ILE A 102 2.40 -25.30 -19.51
CA ILE A 102 1.33 -26.10 -18.90
C ILE A 102 0.60 -26.93 -19.96
N GLU A 103 0.25 -26.31 -21.09
CA GLU A 103 -0.40 -27.00 -22.21
C GLU A 103 0.47 -28.13 -22.79
N GLU A 104 1.78 -27.92 -22.88
CA GLU A 104 2.71 -28.96 -23.29
C GLU A 104 2.81 -30.11 -22.29
N MET A 105 2.83 -29.80 -20.99
CA MET A 105 2.85 -30.82 -19.93
C MET A 105 1.58 -31.64 -19.94
N ASP A 106 0.42 -31.01 -20.15
CA ASP A 106 -0.87 -31.68 -20.33
C ASP A 106 -0.85 -32.61 -21.54
N ARG A 107 -0.29 -32.15 -22.68
CA ARG A 107 -0.12 -32.97 -23.88
C ARG A 107 0.79 -34.18 -23.65
N LYS A 108 1.80 -34.02 -22.80
CA LYS A 108 2.73 -35.10 -22.38
C LYS A 108 2.15 -35.98 -21.28
N GLY A 109 0.97 -35.66 -20.74
CA GLY A 109 0.32 -36.39 -19.64
C GLY A 109 1.03 -36.21 -18.29
N ILE A 110 1.81 -35.15 -18.14
CA ILE A 110 2.53 -34.83 -16.90
C ILE A 110 1.64 -33.93 -16.05
N PRO A 111 1.29 -34.32 -14.82
CA PRO A 111 0.45 -33.49 -13.96
C PRO A 111 1.21 -32.22 -13.54
N VAL A 112 0.54 -31.08 -13.65
CA VAL A 112 1.00 -29.77 -13.14
C VAL A 112 0.17 -29.40 -11.91
N GLU A 113 0.83 -28.90 -10.88
CA GLU A 113 0.22 -28.42 -9.64
C GLU A 113 -0.83 -27.32 -9.91
N ASP A 114 -1.95 -27.38 -9.18
CA ASP A 114 -3.07 -26.45 -9.36
C ASP A 114 -2.70 -24.99 -9.08
N SER A 115 -1.68 -24.74 -8.23
CA SER A 115 -1.17 -23.39 -7.93
C SER A 115 -0.62 -22.69 -9.18
N TRP A 116 0.08 -23.41 -10.06
CA TRP A 116 0.57 -22.87 -11.33
C TRP A 116 -0.56 -22.55 -12.31
N ARG A 117 -1.65 -23.32 -12.26
CA ARG A 117 -2.83 -23.06 -13.11
C ARG A 117 -3.59 -21.84 -12.64
N ALA A 118 -3.76 -21.70 -11.33
CA ALA A 118 -4.40 -20.54 -10.72
C ALA A 118 -3.58 -19.25 -10.88
N MET A 119 -2.25 -19.32 -11.03
CA MET A 119 -1.41 -18.15 -11.24
C MET A 119 -1.54 -17.54 -12.65
N VAL A 120 -2.00 -18.31 -13.65
CA VAL A 120 -1.96 -17.93 -15.06
C VAL A 120 -3.36 -17.53 -15.59
N THR A 121 -4.36 -17.46 -14.71
CA THR A 121 -5.68 -16.92 -15.05
C THR A 121 -5.59 -15.41 -15.29
N GLU A 122 -6.01 -14.99 -16.49
CA GLU A 122 -5.99 -13.58 -16.97
C GLU A 122 -6.78 -12.61 -16.06
N ASP A 123 -7.70 -13.15 -15.25
CA ASP A 123 -8.62 -12.36 -14.44
C ASP A 123 -7.90 -11.58 -13.30
N ASP A 124 -6.68 -11.98 -12.92
CA ASP A 124 -5.98 -11.43 -11.74
C ASP A 124 -5.05 -10.24 -12.04
N PHE A 125 -4.71 -9.96 -13.31
CA PHE A 125 -3.65 -9.01 -13.69
C PHE A 125 -4.13 -7.78 -14.47
N GLY A 126 -5.36 -7.31 -14.26
CA GLY A 126 -5.86 -6.11 -14.94
C GLY A 126 -6.66 -6.38 -16.22
N GLY A 127 -7.08 -7.62 -16.45
CA GLY A 127 -7.98 -7.99 -17.55
C GLY A 127 -9.38 -7.37 -17.42
N ALA A 128 -10.26 -7.63 -18.40
CA ALA A 128 -11.62 -7.07 -18.44
C ALA A 128 -12.48 -7.37 -17.19
N ASN A 129 -12.13 -8.42 -16.44
CA ASN A 129 -12.79 -8.82 -15.21
C ASN A 129 -12.04 -8.42 -13.92
N TYR A 130 -10.90 -7.72 -14.03
CA TYR A 130 -10.10 -7.34 -12.88
C TYR A 130 -10.89 -6.35 -12.02
N GLN A 131 -11.31 -6.80 -10.84
CA GLN A 131 -11.92 -5.96 -9.83
C GLN A 131 -10.87 -5.56 -8.81
N THR A 132 -10.62 -4.26 -8.63
CA THR A 132 -9.83 -3.86 -7.46
C THR A 132 -10.66 -4.22 -6.22
N PRO A 133 -10.08 -4.87 -5.20
CA PRO A 133 -10.83 -5.24 -3.99
C PRO A 133 -11.53 -4.04 -3.32
N ALA A 134 -10.99 -2.83 -3.51
CA ALA A 134 -11.54 -1.58 -2.99
C ALA A 134 -12.56 -0.89 -3.92
N MET A 135 -12.69 -1.30 -5.20
CA MET A 135 -13.63 -0.67 -6.14
C MET A 135 -15.07 -0.98 -5.75
N ALA A 136 -15.34 -2.23 -5.37
CA ALA A 136 -16.68 -2.67 -4.98
C ALA A 136 -17.20 -1.88 -3.77
N GLU A 137 -16.33 -1.64 -2.78
CA GLU A 137 -16.68 -0.83 -1.60
C GLU A 137 -16.90 0.64 -1.96
N TYR A 138 -16.06 1.20 -2.85
CA TYR A 138 -16.21 2.56 -3.34
C TYR A 138 -17.53 2.74 -4.10
N GLU A 139 -17.88 1.80 -4.98
CA GLU A 139 -19.13 1.81 -5.74
C GLU A 139 -20.35 1.65 -4.82
N ALA A 140 -20.32 0.73 -3.86
CA ALA A 140 -21.39 0.57 -2.87
C ALA A 140 -21.57 1.84 -2.02
N LYS A 141 -20.47 2.47 -1.60
CA LYS A 141 -20.49 3.73 -0.85
C LYS A 141 -21.03 4.88 -1.69
N LYS A 142 -20.68 4.94 -2.98
CA LYS A 142 -21.19 5.92 -3.95
C LYS A 142 -22.68 5.73 -4.17
N GLN A 143 -23.15 4.51 -4.44
CA GLN A 143 -24.58 4.20 -4.60
C GLN A 143 -25.40 4.55 -3.35
N ARG A 144 -24.86 4.30 -2.15
CA ARG A 144 -25.49 4.71 -0.88
C ARG A 144 -25.53 6.22 -0.70
N ALA A 145 -24.51 6.95 -1.17
CA ALA A 145 -24.50 8.41 -1.16
C ALA A 145 -25.50 8.99 -2.18
N ASP A 146 -25.58 8.40 -3.37
CA ASP A 146 -26.51 8.81 -4.43
C ASP A 146 -27.97 8.50 -4.05
N ALA A 147 -28.25 7.37 -3.42
CA ALA A 147 -29.57 7.04 -2.86
C ALA A 147 -29.99 8.02 -1.74
N ARG A 148 -29.04 8.47 -0.92
CA ARG A 148 -29.30 9.50 0.10
C ARG A 148 -29.56 10.87 -0.52
N LYS A 149 -28.89 11.21 -1.63
CA LYS A 149 -29.10 12.47 -2.36
C LYS A 149 -30.43 12.49 -3.11
N GLY A 150 -30.85 11.36 -3.68
CA GLY A 150 -32.17 11.21 -4.33
C GLY A 150 -33.35 11.31 -3.37
N ASN A 151 -33.20 10.84 -2.12
CA ASN A 151 -34.28 10.91 -1.12
C ASN A 151 -34.36 12.26 -0.37
N GLY A 152 -33.37 13.13 -0.54
CA GLY A 152 -33.34 14.48 0.07
C GLY A 152 -34.04 15.56 -0.74
N ALA A 153 -34.31 15.31 -2.03
CA ALA A 153 -34.93 16.29 -2.93
C ALA A 153 -36.47 16.33 -2.85
N GLN A 154 -37.11 15.41 -2.12
CA GLN A 154 -38.57 15.24 -2.13
C GLN A 154 -39.28 15.78 -0.87
N ARG A 155 -38.59 16.54 0.00
CA ARG A 155 -39.18 17.10 1.25
C ARG A 155 -39.17 18.63 1.35
N THR A 156 -38.89 19.37 0.28
CA THR A 156 -38.94 20.85 0.29
C THR A 156 -39.73 21.38 -0.91
N GLY A 157 -41.05 21.49 -0.80
CA GLY A 157 -41.85 22.11 -1.86
C GLY A 157 -43.36 21.87 -1.82
N LYS A 158 -44.04 22.36 -0.78
CA LYS A 158 -45.49 22.70 -0.67
C LYS A 158 -45.68 23.03 0.85
N ASP A 159 -46.10 24.19 1.31
CA ASP A 159 -47.28 24.97 0.94
C ASP A 159 -47.01 26.48 1.13
N GLY A 160 -47.43 27.26 0.14
CA GLY A 160 -47.74 28.69 0.27
C GLY A 160 -49.22 28.88 -0.08
N ASP A 161 -49.70 30.10 0.15
CA ASP A 161 -51.04 30.64 -0.10
C ASP A 161 -52.02 30.42 1.07
N ASP A 162 -52.80 31.36 1.57
CA ASP A 162 -53.06 32.79 1.33
C ASP A 162 -53.84 33.24 2.59
N ASP A 163 -53.79 34.52 2.96
CA ASP A 163 -54.90 35.23 3.61
C ASP A 163 -54.51 36.72 3.69
N ASP A 164 -54.72 37.42 2.57
CA ASP A 164 -55.10 38.82 2.58
C ASP A 164 -56.45 38.94 3.31
N ASP A 165 -56.55 39.78 4.33
CA ASP A 165 -57.82 40.47 4.60
C ASP A 165 -57.57 41.79 5.35
N ASP A 166 -58.24 42.80 4.81
CA ASP A 166 -58.36 44.19 5.22
C ASP A 166 -58.66 44.38 6.72
N ASP A 167 -58.17 45.48 7.31
CA ASP A 167 -59.09 46.45 7.92
C ASP A 167 -58.41 47.79 8.25
N ARG A 168 -59.02 48.83 7.68
CA ARG A 168 -58.83 50.25 8.01
C ARG A 168 -59.61 50.59 9.28
N ASP A 169 -59.01 51.38 10.17
CA ASP A 169 -59.46 52.76 10.48
C ASP A 169 -58.33 53.52 11.23
#